data_AF-A0A353EUQ2-F1
#
_entry.id   AF-A0A353EUQ2-F1
#
_cell.length_a   1.000
_cell.length_b   1.000
_cell.length_c   1.000
_cell.angle_alpha   90.00
_cell.angle_beta   90.00
_cell.angle_gamma   90.00
#
_symmetry.space_group_name_H-M   'P 1'
#
loop_
_entity.id
_entity.type
_entity.pdbx_description
1 polymer ?
#
loop_
_entity_poly.entity_id
_entity_poly.type
_entity_poly.pdbx_seq_one_letter_code
_entity_poly.pdbx_strand_id
1 'polypeptide(L)'
;MWANLLVNGYFFFTISLASLFFVALQYISEMAWGVTTQRVFQATMSFMPISALVLLVVFIGGSMHWNHLYHWMAEGITDPKSEHYDAIITAKSGYLNLPFFWGRTITYFAVWLFFAHWFVKKSKE
;
A
#
# COMPACT_ATOMS: atom_id res chain seq x y z
N MET A 1 14.02 5.09 12.53
CA MET A 1 13.39 6.05 11.60
C MET A 1 12.54 5.35 10.54
N TRP A 2 13.10 4.45 9.73
CA TRP A 2 12.36 3.73 8.67
C TRP A 2 11.11 2.98 9.15
N ALA A 3 11.17 2.28 10.29
CA ALA A 3 10.01 1.59 10.85
C ALA A 3 8.85 2.54 11.19
N ASN A 4 9.14 3.73 11.72
CA ASN A 4 8.12 4.73 12.03
C ASN A 4 7.48 5.28 10.75
N LEU A 5 8.27 5.49 9.69
CA LEU A 5 7.75 5.90 8.39
C LEU A 5 6.83 4.83 7.79
N LEU A 6 7.22 3.55 7.90
CA LEU A 6 6.38 2.43 7.47
C LEU A 6 5.05 2.41 8.23
N VAL A 7 5.11 2.43 9.56
CA VAL A 7 3.92 2.35 10.42
C VAL A 7 2.99 3.53 10.16
N ASN A 8 3.50 4.76 10.15
CA ASN A 8 2.68 5.94 9.91
C ASN A 8 2.13 5.98 8.48
N GLY A 9 2.98 5.70 7.48
CA GLY A 9 2.54 5.65 6.08
C GLY A 9 1.45 4.62 5.87
N TYR A 10 1.61 3.42 6.45
CA TYR A 10 0.62 2.35 6.38
C TYR A 10 -0.68 2.72 7.10
N PHE A 11 -0.60 3.31 8.29
CA PHE A 11 -1.75 3.75 9.06
C PHE A 11 -2.62 4.76 8.30
N PHE A 12 -2.02 5.81 7.74
CA PHE A 12 -2.78 6.78 6.96
C PHE A 12 -3.28 6.22 5.64
N PHE A 13 -2.51 5.34 4.99
CA PHE A 13 -2.94 4.68 3.76
C PHE A 13 -4.18 3.81 3.98
N THR A 14 -4.23 3.03 5.05
CA THR A 14 -5.39 2.18 5.35
C THR A 14 -6.62 2.99 5.77
N ILE A 15 -6.46 4.13 6.45
CA ILE A 15 -7.57 5.05 6.75
C ILE A 15 -8.16 5.62 5.45
N SER A 16 -7.32 6.05 4.51
CA SER A 16 -7.78 6.52 3.20
C SER A 16 -8.43 5.38 2.40
N LEU A 17 -7.91 4.15 2.48
CA LEU A 17 -8.48 2.98 1.83
C LEU A 17 -9.84 2.59 2.43
N ALA A 18 -9.99 2.63 3.75
CA ALA A 18 -11.27 2.41 4.42
C ALA A 18 -12.30 3.46 3.96
N SER A 19 -11.90 4.72 3.82
CA SER A 19 -12.77 5.77 3.30
C SER A 19 -13.23 5.49 1.86
N LEU A 20 -12.33 5.01 0.99
CA LEU A 20 -12.69 4.55 -0.36
C LEU A 20 -13.73 3.42 -0.32
N PHE A 21 -13.51 2.42 0.54
CA PHE A 21 -14.46 1.31 0.72
C PHE A 21 -15.84 1.79 1.18
N PHE A 22 -15.92 2.69 2.16
CA PHE A 22 -17.20 3.21 2.65
C PHE A 22 -17.93 4.05 1.59
N VAL A 23 -17.21 4.84 0.79
CA VAL A 23 -17.81 5.55 -0.35
C VAL A 23 -18.41 4.54 -1.34
N ALA A 24 -17.66 3.51 -1.74
CA ALA A 24 -18.16 2.49 -2.64
C ALA A 24 -19.38 1.75 -2.07
N LEU A 25 -19.36 1.41 -0.77
CA LEU A 25 -20.47 0.76 -0.09
C LEU A 25 -21.72 1.62 -0.06
N GLN A 26 -21.59 2.93 0.23
CA GLN A 26 -22.72 3.87 0.24
C GLN A 26 -23.39 3.97 -1.13
N TYR A 27 -22.60 3.97 -2.22
CA TYR A 27 -23.12 3.98 -3.58
C TYR A 27 -23.88 2.69 -3.93
N ILE A 28 -23.38 1.52 -3.49
CA ILE A 28 -24.02 0.23 -3.80
C ILE A 28 -25.29 0.01 -2.98
N SER A 29 -25.30 0.47 -1.73
CA SER A 29 -26.41 0.25 -0.79
C SER A 29 -27.50 1.32 -0.83
N GLU A 30 -27.32 2.36 -1.66
CA GLU A 30 -28.24 3.49 -1.78
C GLU A 30 -28.63 4.11 -0.42
N MET A 31 -27.68 4.18 0.51
CA MET A 31 -27.94 4.66 1.87
C MET A 31 -28.32 6.14 1.89
N ALA A 32 -29.58 6.43 2.27
CA ALA A 32 -30.10 7.79 2.36
C ALA A 32 -29.31 8.71 3.32
N TRP A 33 -28.77 8.17 4.41
CA TRP A 33 -27.95 8.93 5.36
C TRP A 33 -26.49 9.11 4.90
N GLY A 34 -26.06 8.37 3.87
CA GLY A 34 -24.70 8.43 3.35
C GLY A 34 -24.32 9.80 2.80
N VAL A 35 -25.30 10.55 2.27
CA VAL A 35 -25.10 11.86 1.62
C VAL A 35 -24.37 12.87 2.52
N THR A 36 -24.64 12.87 3.83
CA THR A 36 -24.02 13.81 4.78
C THR A 36 -22.58 13.43 5.12
N THR A 37 -22.26 12.12 5.13
CA THR A 37 -20.94 11.59 5.52
C THR A 37 -20.00 11.40 4.33
N GLN A 38 -20.55 11.28 3.12
CA GLN A 38 -19.81 11.02 1.89
C GLN A 38 -18.71 12.06 1.62
N ARG A 39 -18.94 13.35 1.94
CA ARG A 39 -17.94 14.41 1.77
C ARG A 39 -16.74 14.24 2.70
N VAL A 40 -16.97 13.76 3.93
CA VAL A 40 -15.89 13.47 4.89
C VAL A 40 -15.03 12.31 4.37
N PHE A 41 -15.65 11.23 3.90
CA PHE A 41 -14.91 10.11 3.34
C PHE A 41 -14.15 10.49 2.06
N GLN A 42 -14.74 11.31 1.18
CA GLN A 42 -14.02 11.84 0.00
C GLN A 42 -12.81 12.71 0.38
N ALA A 43 -12.93 13.53 1.42
CA ALA A 43 -11.82 14.34 1.92
C ALA A 43 -10.69 13.45 2.48
N THR A 44 -11.01 12.48 3.32
CA THR A 44 -10.03 11.53 3.90
C THR A 44 -9.37 10.66 2.81
N MET A 45 -10.15 10.24 1.81
CA MET A 45 -9.65 9.48 0.66
C MET A 45 -8.69 10.30 -0.21
N SER A 46 -8.84 11.62 -0.28
CA SER A 46 -7.93 12.48 -1.07
C SER A 46 -6.49 12.51 -0.55
N PHE A 47 -6.26 12.06 0.69
CA PHE A 47 -4.92 11.88 1.26
C PHE A 47 -4.20 10.59 0.81
N MET A 48 -4.90 9.69 0.10
CA MET A 48 -4.33 8.42 -0.38
C MET A 48 -3.05 8.56 -1.22
N PRO A 49 -2.93 9.52 -2.16
CA PRO A 49 -1.70 9.67 -2.96
C PRO A 49 -0.48 10.01 -2.11
N ILE A 50 -0.67 10.82 -1.05
CA ILE A 50 0.41 11.26 -0.16
C ILE A 50 0.92 10.08 0.68
N SER A 51 0.00 9.32 1.27
CA SER A 51 0.36 8.13 2.06
C SER A 51 0.96 7.01 1.20
N ALA A 52 0.46 6.81 -0.03
CA ALA A 52 1.06 5.89 -1.00
C ALA A 52 2.51 6.28 -1.35
N LEU A 53 2.78 7.57 -1.54
CA LEU A 53 4.13 8.07 -1.81
C LEU A 53 5.09 7.79 -0.66
N VAL A 54 4.66 7.99 0.60
CA VAL A 54 5.46 7.66 1.78
C VAL A 54 5.82 6.18 1.82
N LEU A 55 4.86 5.29 1.54
CA LEU A 55 5.11 3.85 1.45
C LEU A 55 6.09 3.50 0.32
N LEU A 56 5.95 4.12 -0.85
CA LEU A 56 6.88 3.93 -1.96
C LEU A 56 8.32 4.29 -1.58
N VAL A 57 8.54 5.40 -0.88
CA VAL A 57 9.88 5.80 -0.41
C VAL A 57 10.49 4.74 0.51
N VAL A 58 9.69 4.17 1.42
CA VAL A 58 10.16 3.10 2.32
C VAL A 58 10.53 1.84 1.54
N PHE A 59 9.71 1.44 0.56
CA PHE A 59 9.95 0.24 -0.25
C PHE A 59 11.14 0.39 -1.21
N ILE A 60 11.35 1.58 -1.77
CA ILE A 60 12.56 1.90 -2.55
C ILE A 60 13.79 1.79 -1.63
N GLY A 61 13.74 2.41 -0.45
CA GLY A 61 14.83 2.31 0.53
C GLY A 61 15.13 0.87 0.96
N GLY A 62 14.11 0.02 1.09
CA GLY A 62 14.30 -1.41 1.40
C GLY A 62 14.94 -2.16 0.22
N SER A 63 14.54 -1.86 -1.00
CA SER A 63 15.08 -2.48 -2.22
C SER A 63 16.52 -2.08 -2.51
N MET A 64 16.94 -0.88 -2.10
CA MET A 64 18.32 -0.38 -2.21
C MET A 64 19.18 -0.70 -0.98
N HIS A 65 18.69 -1.55 -0.07
CA HIS A 65 19.36 -1.93 1.18
C HIS A 65 19.70 -0.75 2.12
N TRP A 66 19.01 0.38 2.01
CA TRP A 66 19.14 1.52 2.94
C TRP A 66 18.46 1.25 4.29
N ASN A 67 17.64 0.19 4.37
CA ASN A 67 17.04 -0.31 5.58
C ASN A 67 16.86 -1.83 5.54
N HIS A 68 16.76 -2.46 6.71
CA HIS A 68 16.57 -3.90 6.88
C HIS A 68 15.20 -4.24 7.47
N LEU A 69 14.15 -3.52 7.07
CA LEU A 69 12.79 -3.75 7.58
C LEU A 69 12.23 -5.12 7.16
N TYR A 70 12.56 -5.54 5.94
CA TYR A 70 12.13 -6.81 5.38
C TYR A 70 13.29 -7.78 5.38
N HIS A 71 13.28 -8.75 6.30
CA HIS A 71 14.36 -9.72 6.42
C HIS A 71 14.62 -10.44 5.10
N TRP A 72 13.56 -10.86 4.38
CA TRP A 72 13.66 -11.55 3.08
C TRP A 72 14.34 -10.75 1.95
N MET A 73 14.50 -9.43 2.10
CA MET A 73 15.23 -8.59 1.14
C MET A 73 16.74 -8.56 1.42
N ALA A 74 17.26 -9.22 2.47
CA ALA A 74 18.68 -9.18 2.77
C ALA A 74 19.50 -10.02 1.77
N GLU A 75 20.75 -9.59 1.55
CA GLU A 75 21.67 -10.26 0.65
C GLU A 75 22.01 -11.67 1.14
N GLY A 76 22.14 -12.61 0.20
CA GLY A 76 22.55 -13.98 0.51
C GLY A 76 21.51 -14.87 1.20
N ILE A 77 20.28 -14.40 1.47
CA ILE A 77 19.24 -15.23 2.13
C ILE A 77 18.77 -16.42 1.29
N THR A 78 18.85 -16.30 -0.03
CA THR A 78 18.41 -17.34 -0.98
C THR A 78 19.54 -18.21 -1.51
N ASP A 79 20.80 -17.90 -1.18
CA ASP A 79 21.96 -18.66 -1.62
C ASP A 79 22.33 -19.73 -0.57
N PRO A 80 22.24 -21.04 -0.89
CA PRO A 80 22.62 -22.13 0.02
C PRO A 80 24.06 -22.07 0.53
N LYS A 81 24.95 -21.32 -0.13
CA LYS A 81 26.36 -21.17 0.26
C LYS A 81 26.63 -19.99 1.19
N SER A 82 25.63 -19.14 1.43
CA SER A 82 25.73 -17.99 2.32
C SER A 82 25.52 -18.39 3.77
N GLU A 83 26.24 -17.75 4.71
CA GLU A 83 25.98 -17.88 6.15
C GLU A 83 24.58 -17.38 6.55
N HIS A 84 23.95 -16.56 5.71
CA HIS A 84 22.62 -16.00 5.92
C HIS A 84 21.51 -16.81 5.23
N TYR A 85 21.81 -17.99 4.71
CA TYR A 85 20.83 -18.82 4.02
C TYR A 85 19.63 -19.18 4.92
N ASP A 86 18.42 -18.92 4.42
CA ASP A 86 17.18 -19.36 5.05
C ASP A 86 16.36 -20.18 4.06
N ALA A 87 16.28 -21.49 4.32
CA ALA A 87 15.51 -22.44 3.51
C ALA A 87 14.00 -22.11 3.49
N ILE A 88 13.44 -21.57 4.57
CA ILE A 88 12.02 -21.21 4.68
C ILE A 88 11.70 -20.01 3.79
N ILE A 89 12.57 -19.00 3.76
CA ILE A 89 12.41 -17.84 2.87
C ILE A 89 12.65 -18.25 1.42
N THR A 90 13.65 -19.10 1.17
CA THR A 90 13.97 -19.62 -0.17
C THR A 90 12.79 -20.37 -0.77
N ALA A 91 12.09 -21.20 0.00
CA ALA A 91 10.87 -21.89 -0.44
C ALA A 91 9.74 -20.93 -0.83
N LYS A 92 9.76 -19.69 -0.34
CA LYS A 92 8.78 -18.62 -0.64
C LYS A 92 9.30 -17.59 -1.64
N SER A 93 10.49 -17.77 -2.20
CA SER A 93 11.15 -16.83 -3.13
C SER A 93 10.32 -16.54 -4.38
N GLY A 94 9.49 -17.49 -4.83
CA GLY A 94 8.54 -17.26 -5.92
C GLY A 94 7.53 -16.13 -5.63
N TYR A 95 7.19 -15.89 -4.36
CA TYR A 95 6.35 -14.78 -3.92
C TYR A 95 7.16 -13.58 -3.37
N LEU A 96 8.26 -13.87 -2.67
CA LEU A 96 9.12 -12.89 -1.99
C LEU A 96 10.33 -12.47 -2.84
N ASN A 97 10.13 -12.26 -4.14
CA ASN A 97 11.16 -11.68 -5.01
C ASN A 97 10.85 -10.21 -5.32
N LEU A 98 11.90 -9.42 -5.56
CA LEU A 98 11.76 -7.98 -5.83
C LEU A 98 10.86 -7.67 -7.04
N PRO A 99 11.01 -8.31 -8.22
CA PRO A 99 10.18 -7.99 -9.38
C PRO A 99 8.68 -8.21 -9.12
N PHE A 100 8.32 -9.33 -8.50
CA PHE A 100 6.92 -9.66 -8.19
C PHE A 100 6.37 -8.79 -7.06
N PHE A 101 7.19 -8.46 -6.05
CA PHE A 101 6.84 -7.48 -5.02
C PHE A 101 6.54 -6.10 -5.62
N TRP A 102 7.35 -5.61 -6.56
CA TRP A 102 7.10 -4.32 -7.20
C TRP A 102 5.89 -4.37 -8.13
N GLY A 103 5.75 -5.44 -8.93
CA GLY A 103 4.62 -5.65 -9.81
C GLY A 103 3.28 -5.59 -9.06
N ARG A 104 3.14 -6.31 -7.95
CA ARG A 104 1.91 -6.27 -7.14
C ARG A 104 1.70 -4.89 -6.50
N THR A 105 2.76 -4.27 -5.97
CA THR A 105 2.65 -3.03 -5.19
C THR A 105 2.18 -1.88 -6.08
N ILE A 106 2.78 -1.75 -7.26
CA ILE A 106 2.39 -0.76 -8.26
C ILE A 106 0.96 -1.03 -8.73
N THR A 107 0.60 -2.30 -8.97
CA THR A 107 -0.76 -2.67 -9.37
C THR A 107 -1.79 -2.26 -8.32
N TYR A 108 -1.54 -2.57 -7.04
CA TYR A 108 -2.45 -2.20 -5.96
C TYR A 108 -2.60 -0.68 -5.84
N PHE A 109 -1.50 0.07 -5.83
CA PHE A 109 -1.56 1.53 -5.77
C PHE A 109 -2.25 2.14 -6.98
N ALA A 110 -1.98 1.64 -8.19
CA ALA A 110 -2.64 2.11 -9.40
C ALA A 110 -4.16 1.93 -9.31
N VAL A 111 -4.63 0.75 -8.91
CA VAL A 111 -6.06 0.45 -8.75
C VAL A 111 -6.70 1.38 -7.71
N TRP A 112 -6.13 1.49 -6.51
CA TRP A 112 -6.73 2.30 -5.45
C TRP A 112 -6.73 3.78 -5.75
N LEU A 113 -5.63 4.32 -6.29
CA LEU A 113 -5.54 5.73 -6.67
C LEU A 113 -6.47 6.07 -7.83
N PHE A 114 -6.62 5.15 -8.79
CA PHE A 114 -7.57 5.30 -9.88
C PHE A 114 -9.00 5.44 -9.36
N PHE A 115 -9.45 4.51 -8.50
CA PHE A 115 -10.80 4.58 -7.95
C PHE A 115 -10.99 5.79 -7.04
N ALA A 116 -10.01 6.12 -6.20
CA ALA A 116 -10.07 7.31 -5.35
C ALA A 116 -10.25 8.59 -6.17
N HIS A 117 -9.49 8.73 -7.27
CA HIS A 117 -9.62 9.87 -8.17
C HIS A 117 -10.97 9.86 -8.90
N TRP A 118 -11.42 8.70 -9.39
CA TRP A 118 -12.66 8.54 -10.12
C TRP A 118 -13.89 8.93 -9.30
N PHE A 119 -13.99 8.47 -8.05
CA PHE A 119 -15.09 8.82 -7.15
C PHE A 119 -15.14 10.32 -6.83
N VAL A 120 -13.98 10.97 -6.63
CA VAL A 120 -13.93 12.42 -6.38
C VAL A 120 -14.34 13.21 -7.61
N LYS A 121 -13.90 12.78 -8.80
CA LYS A 121 -14.23 13.46 -10.06
C LYS A 121 -15.74 13.38 -10.34
N LYS A 122 -16.34 12.20 -10.21
CA LYS A 122 -17.78 11.98 -10.44
C LYS A 122 -18.70 12.70 -9.44
N SER A 123 -18.19 13.03 -8.26
CA SER A 123 -18.92 13.77 -7.21
C SER A 123 -18.98 15.30 -7.45
N LYS A 124 -18.25 15.81 -8.44
CA LYS A 124 -18.21 17.24 -8.82
C LYS A 124 -18.98 17.55 -10.11
N GLU A 125 -19.33 16.51 -10.86
CA GLU A 125 -20.27 16.57 -11.99
C GLU A 125 -21.70 16.57 -11.46
#